data_AF-A0A950GEE2-F1
#
_entry.id   AF-A0A950GEE2-F1
#
_cell.length_a   1.000
_cell.length_b   1.000
_cell.length_c   1.000
_cell.angle_alpha   90.00
_cell.angle_beta   90.00
_cell.angle_gamma   90.00
#
_symmetry.space_group_name_H-M   'P 1'
#
loop_
_entity.id
_entity.type
_entity.pdbx_description
1 polymer ?
#
loop_
_entity_poly.entity_id
_entity_poly.type
_entity_poly.pdbx_seq_one_letter_code
_entity_poly.pdbx_strand_id
1 'polypeptide(L)' 'MIEAETRARIRHYFYAEHWKIGTIASELGVHPDAVRNAIESQQFNQAQALRASIADPYLAFIRETLEQYPRLRATRIY' A
#
# COMPACT_ATOMS: atom_id res chain seq x y z
N MET A 1 2.12 -1.85 12.70
CA MET A 1 0.83 -2.38 12.19
C MET A 1 -0.21 -2.07 13.25
N ILE A 2 -1.28 -1.33 12.92
CA ILE A 2 -2.35 -1.03 13.89
C ILE A 2 -3.20 -2.29 14.03
N GLU A 3 -3.48 -2.71 15.26
CA GLU A 3 -4.31 -3.86 15.55
C GLU A 3 -5.75 -3.64 15.06
N ALA A 4 -6.42 -4.71 14.64
CA ALA A 4 -7.77 -4.63 14.05
C ALA A 4 -8.78 -4.00 15.01
N GLU A 5 -8.61 -4.19 16.31
CA GLU A 5 -9.45 -3.62 17.36
C GLU A 5 -9.29 -2.10 17.47
N THR A 6 -8.06 -1.58 17.51
CA THR A 6 -7.79 -0.14 17.51
C THR A 6 -8.38 0.53 16.27
N ARG A 7 -8.31 -0.15 15.12
CA ARG A 7 -8.90 0.34 13.86
C ARG A 7 -10.43 0.44 13.93
N ALA A 8 -11.10 -0.51 14.59
CA ALA A 8 -12.54 -0.47 14.80
C ALA A 8 -12.95 0.69 15.72
N ARG A 9 -12.21 0.92 16.81
CA ARG A 9 -12.43 2.06 17.72
C ARG A 9 -12.25 3.40 17.02
N ILE A 10 -11.18 3.57 16.24
CA ILE A 10 -10.95 4.78 15.42
C ILE A 10 -12.17 5.07 14.53
N ARG A 11 -12.74 4.04 13.90
CA ARG A 11 -13.90 4.20 13.01
C ARG A 11 -15.17 4.51 13.77
N HIS A 12 -15.38 3.93 14.94
CA HIS A 12 -16.53 4.25 15.78
C HIS A 12 -16.51 5.73 16.17
N TYR A 13 -15.39 6.21 16.70
CA TYR A 13 -15.24 7.63 17.08
C TYR A 13 -15.37 8.58 15.88
N PHE A 14 -14.89 8.17 14.70
CA PHE A 14 -14.96 9.02 13.51
C PHE A 14 -16.34 9.03 12.81
N TYR A 15 -16.98 7.87 12.62
CA TYR A 15 -18.24 7.77 11.85
C TYR A 15 -19.49 7.83 12.73
N ALA A 16 -19.47 7.28 13.94
CA ALA A 16 -20.62 7.34 14.84
C ALA A 16 -20.62 8.67 15.60
N GLU A 17 -19.48 9.01 16.21
CA GLU A 17 -19.39 10.16 17.12
C GLU A 17 -18.87 11.44 16.46
N HIS A 18 -18.37 11.37 15.21
CA HIS A 18 -17.90 12.51 14.42
C HIS A 18 -16.74 13.30 15.07
N TRP A 19 -15.88 12.60 15.83
CA TRP A 19 -14.72 13.21 16.45
C TRP A 19 -13.67 13.62 15.41
N LYS A 20 -12.90 14.67 15.73
CA LYS A 20 -11.78 15.12 14.90
C LYS A 20 -10.63 14.11 14.98
N ILE A 21 -9.88 13.97 13.88
CA ILE A 21 -8.72 13.07 13.77
C ILE A 21 -7.70 13.31 14.90
N GLY A 22 -7.39 14.58 15.21
CA GLY A 22 -6.46 14.95 16.29
C GLY A 22 -6.96 14.55 17.68
N THR A 23 -8.28 14.57 17.91
CA THR A 23 -8.89 14.14 19.17
C THR A 23 -8.75 12.63 19.34
N ILE A 24 -9.07 11.86 18.29
CA ILE A 24 -8.94 10.40 18.28
C ILE A 24 -7.47 9.98 18.46
N ALA A 25 -6.55 10.69 17.80
CA ALA A 25 -5.11 10.47 17.93
C ALA A 25 -4.61 10.67 19.36
N SER A 26 -5.11 11.72 20.03
CA SER A 26 -4.73 12.04 21.41
C SER A 26 -5.33 11.04 22.41
N GLU A 27 -6.57 10.63 22.21
CA GLU A 27 -7.27 9.66 23.07
C GLU A 27 -6.66 8.25 22.99
N LEU A 28 -6.35 7.79 21.77
CA LEU A 28 -5.81 6.46 21.55
C LEU A 28 -4.27 6.41 21.60
N GLY A 29 -3.60 7.54 21.78
CA GLY A 29 -2.13 7.64 21.81
C GLY A 29 -1.45 7.23 20.50
N VAL A 30 -2.13 7.43 19.36
CA VAL A 30 -1.65 7.04 18.03
C VAL A 30 -1.35 8.27 17.17
N HIS A 31 -0.41 8.14 16.24
CA HIS A 31 -0.09 9.26 15.34
C HIS A 31 -1.31 9.67 14.48
N PRO A 32 -1.57 10.96 14.23
CA PRO A 32 -2.68 11.41 13.40
C PRO A 32 -2.73 10.77 12.00
N ASP A 33 -1.56 10.50 11.39
CA ASP A 33 -1.50 9.78 10.11
C ASP A 33 -1.93 8.32 10.22
N ALA A 34 -1.71 7.69 11.37
CA ALA A 34 -2.19 6.33 11.65
C ALA A 34 -3.73 6.31 11.70
N VAL A 35 -4.35 7.35 12.27
CA VAL A 35 -5.81 7.55 12.28
C VAL A 35 -6.34 7.81 10.86
N ARG A 36 -5.68 8.69 10.09
CA ARG A 36 -6.02 8.95 8.68
C ARG A 36 -5.96 7.67 7.85
N ASN A 37 -4.87 6.90 7.98
CA ASN A 37 -4.71 5.61 7.32
C ASN A 37 -5.75 4.58 7.78
N ALA A 38 -6.16 4.56 9.05
CA ALA A 38 -7.19 3.64 9.55
C ALA A 38 -8.58 3.91 8.95
N ILE A 39 -8.89 5.19 8.70
CA ILE A 39 -10.10 5.65 8.01
C ILE A 39 -9.99 5.34 6.51
N GLU A 40 -8.88 5.72 5.87
CA GLU A 40 -8.65 5.56 4.42
C GLU A 40 -8.32 4.12 4.00
N SER A 41 -7.95 3.23 4.92
CA SER A 41 -7.59 1.83 4.63
C SER A 41 -8.72 1.03 3.97
N GLN A 42 -9.97 1.49 3.99
CA GLN A 42 -11.04 0.87 3.20
C GLN A 42 -10.81 1.06 1.68
N GLN A 43 -10.10 2.14 1.30
CA GLN A 43 -9.65 2.40 -0.07
C GLN A 43 -8.47 1.48 -0.48
N PHE A 44 -7.68 1.01 0.50
CA PHE A 44 -6.51 0.14 0.27
C PHE A 44 -6.84 -1.33 -0.05
N ASN A 45 -8.12 -1.73 -0.09
CA ASN A 45 -8.48 -2.97 -0.77
C ASN A 45 -8.47 -2.81 -2.31
N GLN A 46 -8.17 -1.59 -2.81
CA GLN A 46 -7.63 -1.42 -4.13
C GLN A 46 -6.16 -1.83 -4.05
N ALA A 47 -5.82 -3.01 -4.59
CA ALA A 47 -4.45 -3.36 -4.87
C ALA A 47 -3.78 -2.13 -5.47
N GLN A 48 -2.72 -1.64 -4.81
CA GLN A 48 -2.01 -0.44 -5.26
C GLN A 48 -1.76 -0.61 -6.76
N ALA A 49 -2.36 0.25 -7.57
CA ALA A 49 -2.30 0.11 -9.02
C ALA A 49 -0.82 0.03 -9.38
N LEU A 50 -0.39 -1.16 -9.81
CA LEU A 50 0.99 -1.40 -10.21
C LEU A 50 1.25 -0.41 -11.34
N ARG A 51 2.04 0.61 -11.04
CA ARG A 51 2.40 1.61 -12.04
C ARG A 51 3.16 0.89 -13.14
N ALA A 52 2.81 1.19 -14.38
CA ALA A 52 3.53 0.66 -15.52
C ALA A 52 5.02 1.00 -15.37
N SER A 53 5.88 -0.01 -15.43
CA SER A 53 7.32 0.15 -15.43
C SER A 53 7.79 0.51 -16.83
N ILE A 54 8.90 1.23 -16.93
CA ILE A 54 9.58 1.49 -18.22
C ILE A 54 9.98 0.16 -18.89
N ALA A 55 10.17 -0.90 -18.10
CA ALA A 55 10.50 -2.23 -18.60
C ALA A 55 9.29 -2.97 -19.22
N ASP A 56 8.05 -2.54 -18.97
CA ASP A 56 6.85 -3.28 -19.38
C ASP A 56 6.78 -3.57 -20.89
N PRO A 57 7.11 -2.62 -21.79
CA PRO A 57 7.15 -2.90 -23.23
C PRO A 57 8.19 -3.94 -23.64
N TYR A 58 9.23 -4.15 -22.83
CA TYR A 58 10.37 -5.02 -23.14
C TYR A 58 10.29 -6.39 -22.44
N LEU A 59 9.27 -6.64 -21.62
CA LEU A 59 9.15 -7.87 -20.84
C LEU A 59 9.12 -9.14 -21.69
N ALA A 60 8.48 -9.10 -22.86
CA ALA A 60 8.44 -10.25 -23.76
C ALA A 60 9.85 -10.64 -24.22
N PHE A 61 10.62 -9.65 -24.70
CA PHE A 61 12.00 -9.82 -25.12
C PHE A 61 12.92 -10.30 -23.99
N ILE A 62 12.80 -9.71 -22.81
CA ILE A 62 13.59 -10.10 -21.63
C ILE A 62 13.30 -11.55 -21.24
N ARG A 63 12.03 -11.98 -21.27
CA ARG A 63 11.64 -13.36 -20.93
C ARG A 63 12.20 -14.36 -21.92
N GLU A 64 12.03 -14.12 -23.22
CA GLU A 64 12.57 -14.98 -24.27
C GLU A 64 14.10 -15.13 -24.16
N THR A 65 14.79 -14.02 -23.94
CA THR A 65 16.26 -14.00 -23.79
C THR A 65 16.72 -14.79 -22.56
N LEU A 66 16.01 -14.66 -21.43
CA LEU A 66 16.35 -15.37 -20.20
C LEU A 66 15.94 -16.84 -20.21
N GLU A 67 14.89 -17.22 -20.96
CA GLU A 67 14.55 -18.62 -21.19
C GLU A 67 15.66 -19.34 -21.97
N GLN A 68 16.20 -18.69 -22.99
CA GLN A 68 17.30 -19.24 -23.78
C GLN A 68 18.64 -19.22 -23.02
N TYR A 69 18.87 -18.19 -22.20
CA TYR A 69 20.12 -18.03 -21.44
C TYR A 69 19.84 -17.71 -19.95
N PRO A 70 19.55 -18.72 -19.11
CA PRO A 70 19.12 -18.50 -17.72
C PRO A 70 20.16 -17.84 -16.80
N ARG A 71 21.44 -17.90 -17.16
CA ARG A 71 22.54 -17.29 -16.40
C ARG A 71 22.99 -15.94 -16.95
N LEU A 72 22.29 -15.41 -17.96
CA LEU A 72 22.64 -14.14 -18.59
C LEU A 72 22.39 -12.98 -17.61
N ARG A 73 23.34 -12.05 -17.55
CA ARG A 73 23.25 -10.87 -16.69
C ARG A 73 22.41 -9.79 -17.36
N ALA A 74 21.71 -8.97 -16.57
CA ALA A 74 20.89 -7.87 -17.08
C ALA A 74 21.66 -6.89 -17.99
N THR A 75 22.95 -6.66 -17.73
CA THR A 75 23.83 -5.79 -18.56
C THR A 75 24.13 -6.34 -19.95
N ARG A 76 23.74 -7.58 -20.23
CA ARG A 76 23.94 -8.27 -21.51
C ARG A 76 22.64 -8.49 -22.27
N ILE A 77 21.52 -7.93 -21.81
CA ILE A 77 20.23 -7.97 -22.49
C ILE A 77 20.11 -6.69 -23.33
N TYR A 78 20.25 -6.81 -24.65
CA TYR A 78 20.18 -5.73 -25.63
C TYR A 78 19.52 -6.21 -26.92
#